data_AF-A0A4R6QSY8-F1
#
_entry.id   AF-A0A4R6QSY8-F1
#
_cell.length_a   1.000
_cell.length_b   1.000
_cell.length_c   1.000
_cell.angle_alpha   90.00
_cell.angle_beta   90.00
_cell.angle_gamma   90.00
#
_symmetry.space_group_name_H-M   'P 1'
#
loop_
_entity.id
_entity.type
_entity.pdbx_description
1 polymer ?
#
loop_
_entity_poly.entity_id
_entity_poly.type
_entity_poly.pdbx_seq_one_letter_code
_entity_poly.pdbx_strand_id
1 'polypeptide(L)'
;MKNLFLKSIALTAVATASVGAQAAVTYSTNLSTNIIYGDGNPNGNFAVDKTSGGFELGLRAKERGGLFTGDQGGGIYKQPAGISSGTRAKWNFDWSIFTGNDSVSLGRYTYKLGIDYNPGFGQNFLVFDPINGVDPRSGFAYFDHDFGTSATAQDNGVKAVPDANALANYATLVSASSLVQQSWNLDFYDNPVNSFDANANGNYTVFLEAYDSLSGQVARTEITVIVGTGAVPEPGSLALAGVALAGLFGASRRKRS
;
A
#
# COMPACT_ATOMS: atom_id res chain seq x y z
N MET A 1 -66.96 22.88 13.46
CA MET A 1 -65.51 23.08 13.62
C MET A 1 -64.88 21.75 14.01
N LYS A 2 -64.35 21.00 13.03
CA LYS A 2 -63.62 19.74 13.23
C LYS A 2 -62.40 19.75 12.32
N ASN A 3 -61.23 19.61 12.94
CA ASN A 3 -59.91 19.75 12.35
C ASN A 3 -59.61 18.60 11.38
N LEU A 4 -59.25 18.91 10.13
CA LEU A 4 -58.64 17.95 9.22
C LEU A 4 -57.11 18.15 9.27
N PHE A 5 -56.44 17.26 10.00
CA PHE A 5 -54.98 17.17 10.04
C PHE A 5 -54.44 16.72 8.68
N LEU A 6 -53.59 17.54 8.06
CA LEU A 6 -52.74 17.14 6.93
C LEU A 6 -51.76 16.05 7.42
N LYS A 7 -51.80 14.87 6.78
CA LYS A 7 -50.74 13.86 6.90
C LYS A 7 -49.70 14.14 5.81
N SER A 8 -48.58 14.75 6.21
CA SER A 8 -47.40 14.89 5.36
C SER A 8 -46.71 13.53 5.23
N ILE A 9 -46.74 12.93 4.05
CA ILE A 9 -45.90 11.79 3.71
C ILE A 9 -44.52 12.35 3.35
N ALA A 10 -43.55 12.19 4.26
CA ALA A 10 -42.15 12.50 3.97
C ALA A 10 -41.58 11.37 3.10
N LEU A 11 -41.41 11.65 1.81
CA LEU A 11 -40.69 10.78 0.88
C LEU A 11 -39.18 10.99 1.11
N THR A 12 -38.54 10.10 1.86
CA THR A 12 -37.08 10.11 2.01
C THR A 12 -36.46 9.56 0.73
N ALA A 13 -36.01 10.45 -0.16
CA ALA A 13 -35.17 10.08 -1.28
C ALA A 13 -33.79 9.65 -0.75
N VAL A 14 -33.52 8.34 -0.78
CA VAL A 14 -32.17 7.82 -0.58
C VAL A 14 -31.37 8.16 -1.83
N ALA A 15 -30.54 9.21 -1.74
CA ALA A 15 -29.55 9.49 -2.75
C ALA A 15 -28.51 8.37 -2.72
N THR A 16 -28.63 7.39 -3.61
CA THR A 16 -27.55 6.44 -3.89
C THR A 16 -26.44 7.22 -4.57
N ALA A 17 -25.44 7.67 -3.80
CA ALA A 17 -24.19 8.13 -4.36
C ALA A 17 -23.61 6.94 -5.16
N SER A 18 -23.45 7.11 -6.47
CA SER A 18 -22.74 6.18 -7.33
C SER A 18 -21.26 6.22 -6.95
N VAL A 19 -20.89 5.47 -5.92
CA VAL A 19 -19.48 5.11 -5.68
C VAL A 19 -19.06 4.23 -6.84
N GLY A 20 -18.11 4.71 -7.65
CA GLY A 20 -17.46 3.88 -8.66
C GLY A 20 -16.93 2.62 -7.98
N ALA A 21 -17.21 1.46 -8.58
CA ALA A 21 -16.71 0.19 -8.07
C ALA A 21 -15.18 0.18 -8.23
N GLN A 22 -14.46 0.56 -7.16
CA GLN A 22 -13.03 0.25 -7.07
C GLN A 22 -12.89 -1.27 -6.93
N ALA A 23 -11.97 -1.87 -7.68
CA ALA A 23 -11.65 -3.27 -7.50
C ALA A 23 -11.19 -3.48 -6.06
N ALA A 24 -11.64 -4.56 -5.42
CA ALA A 24 -11.20 -4.86 -4.07
C ALA A 24 -9.73 -5.32 -4.11
N VAL A 25 -8.93 -4.86 -3.13
CA VAL A 25 -7.57 -5.37 -2.92
C VAL A 25 -7.63 -6.89 -2.78
N THR A 26 -6.85 -7.58 -3.61
CA THR A 26 -6.66 -9.03 -3.55
C THR A 26 -5.40 -9.32 -2.77
N TYR A 27 -5.53 -10.14 -1.73
CA TYR A 27 -4.42 -10.48 -0.84
C TYR A 27 -3.83 -11.85 -1.19
N SER A 28 -2.60 -12.11 -0.72
CA SER A 28 -1.91 -13.39 -0.92
C SER A 28 -1.80 -13.81 -2.40
N THR A 29 -1.68 -12.85 -3.33
CA THR A 29 -1.68 -13.11 -4.77
C THR A 29 -0.34 -12.77 -5.44
N ASN A 30 -0.18 -13.21 -6.68
CA ASN A 30 0.91 -12.83 -7.55
C ASN A 30 0.62 -11.49 -8.23
N LEU A 31 1.68 -10.76 -8.55
CA LEU A 31 1.65 -9.67 -9.51
C LEU A 31 1.42 -10.23 -10.92
N SER A 32 0.87 -9.41 -11.81
CA SER A 32 0.68 -9.77 -13.21
C SER A 32 1.96 -9.77 -14.04
N THR A 33 3.03 -9.19 -13.51
CA THR A 33 4.37 -9.15 -14.12
C THR A 33 5.35 -10.03 -13.34
N ASN A 34 6.55 -10.22 -13.88
CA ASN A 34 7.66 -10.84 -13.13
C ASN A 34 8.15 -9.93 -11.99
N ILE A 35 8.94 -10.51 -11.08
CA ILE A 35 9.74 -9.72 -10.14
C ILE A 35 11.04 -9.36 -10.82
N ILE A 36 11.30 -8.07 -11.01
CA ILE A 36 12.40 -7.58 -11.84
C ILE A 36 13.56 -7.01 -11.02
N TYR A 37 13.42 -6.94 -9.69
CA TYR A 37 14.45 -6.50 -8.77
C TYR A 37 15.01 -7.69 -7.98
N GLY A 38 16.34 -7.77 -7.92
CA GLY A 38 17.10 -8.64 -7.01
C GLY A 38 16.83 -10.15 -7.19
N ASP A 39 17.90 -10.93 -7.26
CA ASP A 39 17.79 -12.39 -7.39
C ASP A 39 17.07 -13.06 -6.19
N GLY A 40 16.39 -14.17 -6.45
CA GLY A 40 15.76 -15.03 -5.45
C GLY A 40 14.42 -14.52 -4.89
N ASN A 41 13.81 -13.50 -5.49
CA ASN A 41 12.51 -12.98 -5.07
C ASN A 41 11.36 -13.65 -5.86
N PRO A 42 10.58 -14.57 -5.26
CA PRO A 42 9.43 -15.17 -5.91
C PRO A 42 8.32 -14.14 -6.11
N ASN A 43 7.54 -14.33 -7.18
CA ASN A 43 6.29 -13.60 -7.38
C ASN A 43 5.18 -14.24 -6.53
N GLY A 44 4.66 -13.53 -5.54
CA GLY A 44 3.58 -13.99 -4.69
C GLY A 44 3.53 -13.31 -3.34
N ASN A 45 2.45 -13.58 -2.59
CA ASN A 45 2.16 -12.98 -1.29
C ASN A 45 2.09 -11.45 -1.35
N PHE A 46 1.53 -10.87 -2.40
CA PHE A 46 1.26 -9.44 -2.48
C PHE A 46 -0.19 -9.11 -2.09
N ALA A 47 -0.37 -7.95 -1.48
CA ALA A 47 -1.61 -7.20 -1.48
C ALA A 47 -1.67 -6.38 -2.77
N VAL A 48 -2.58 -6.75 -3.66
CA VAL A 48 -2.66 -6.21 -5.02
C VAL A 48 -3.98 -5.48 -5.22
N ASP A 49 -3.91 -4.20 -5.56
CA ASP A 49 -5.03 -3.49 -6.15
C ASP A 49 -4.85 -3.47 -7.67
N LYS A 50 -5.80 -4.06 -8.39
CA LYS A 50 -5.78 -4.16 -9.85
C LYS A 50 -7.09 -3.63 -10.42
N THR A 51 -7.00 -2.54 -11.16
CA THR A 51 -8.15 -1.94 -11.83
C THR A 51 -8.60 -2.77 -13.04
N SER A 52 -9.85 -2.57 -13.48
CA SER A 52 -10.33 -3.17 -14.73
C SER A 52 -9.56 -2.74 -15.97
N GLY A 53 -8.89 -1.58 -15.91
CA GLY A 53 -8.01 -1.08 -16.97
C GLY A 53 -6.61 -1.71 -16.98
N GLY A 54 -6.32 -2.61 -16.04
CA GLY A 54 -5.05 -3.32 -15.94
C GLY A 54 -4.00 -2.64 -15.06
N PHE A 55 -4.20 -1.37 -14.67
CA PHE A 55 -3.31 -0.69 -13.71
C PHE A 55 -3.26 -1.47 -12.40
N GLU A 56 -2.06 -1.69 -11.87
CA GLU A 56 -1.81 -2.60 -10.76
C GLU A 56 -0.77 -2.01 -9.79
N LEU A 57 -1.13 -2.02 -8.50
CA LEU A 57 -0.22 -1.73 -7.39
C LEU A 57 -0.04 -2.98 -6.55
N GLY A 58 1.18 -3.26 -6.11
CA GLY A 58 1.48 -4.38 -5.23
C GLY A 58 2.30 -3.96 -4.01
N LEU A 59 1.94 -4.48 -2.85
CA LEU A 59 2.72 -4.37 -1.61
C LEU A 59 2.86 -5.71 -0.90
N ARG A 60 4.02 -5.97 -0.31
CA ARG A 60 4.21 -7.05 0.66
C ARG A 60 5.32 -6.73 1.64
N ALA A 61 5.41 -7.46 2.74
CA ALA A 61 6.60 -7.49 3.57
C ALA A 61 7.25 -8.88 3.56
N LYS A 62 8.56 -8.93 3.79
CA LYS A 62 9.35 -10.17 3.83
C LYS A 62 10.52 -10.04 4.79
N GLU A 63 11.06 -11.18 5.21
CA GLU A 63 12.36 -11.20 5.88
C GLU A 63 13.49 -10.82 4.90
N ARG A 64 14.47 -10.07 5.40
CA ARG A 64 15.63 -9.63 4.64
C ARG A 64 16.62 -10.78 4.52
N GLY A 65 16.76 -11.33 3.31
CA GLY A 65 17.67 -12.46 3.03
C GLY A 65 17.25 -13.77 3.70
N GLY A 66 16.02 -13.84 4.22
CA GLY A 66 15.46 -14.97 4.95
C GLY A 66 14.33 -15.66 4.19
N LEU A 67 13.55 -16.47 4.91
CA LEU A 67 12.38 -17.15 4.35
C LEU A 67 11.22 -16.18 4.18
N PHE A 68 10.45 -16.34 3.12
CA PHE A 68 9.22 -15.56 2.93
C PHE A 68 8.17 -15.97 3.96
N THR A 69 7.98 -15.14 4.97
CA THR A 69 6.81 -15.19 5.87
C THR A 69 5.64 -14.54 5.12
N GLY A 70 4.88 -15.36 4.39
CA GLY A 70 3.75 -14.90 3.57
C GLY A 70 2.68 -14.14 4.37
N ASP A 71 1.73 -13.57 3.64
CA ASP A 71 0.56 -12.88 4.20
C ASP A 71 -0.23 -13.83 5.13
N GLN A 72 -0.57 -13.34 6.31
CA GLN A 72 -1.36 -14.06 7.32
C GLN A 72 -2.87 -13.85 7.12
N GLY A 73 -3.24 -13.13 6.07
CA GLY A 73 -4.60 -12.81 5.66
C GLY A 73 -4.87 -11.32 5.78
N GLY A 74 -5.48 -10.75 4.74
CA GLY A 74 -5.89 -9.34 4.73
C GLY A 74 -4.74 -8.34 4.62
N GLY A 75 -3.57 -8.76 4.14
CA GLY A 75 -2.40 -7.88 3.99
C GLY A 75 -1.62 -7.71 5.28
N ILE A 76 -1.70 -8.69 6.19
CA ILE A 76 -1.02 -8.68 7.48
C ILE A 76 0.20 -9.60 7.39
N TYR A 77 1.38 -9.04 7.62
CA TYR A 77 2.65 -9.78 7.57
C TYR A 77 3.26 -9.82 8.97
N LYS A 78 3.83 -10.96 9.36
CA LYS A 78 4.55 -11.12 10.62
C LYS A 78 6.04 -11.16 10.36
N GLN A 79 6.78 -10.29 11.04
CA GLN A 79 8.21 -10.17 10.86
C GLN A 79 8.95 -10.16 12.21
N PRO A 80 10.17 -10.68 12.28
CA PRO A 80 10.95 -10.61 13.52
C PRO A 80 11.44 -9.18 13.77
N ALA A 81 11.43 -8.78 15.04
CA ALA A 81 12.15 -7.60 15.48
C ALA A 81 13.67 -7.83 15.42
N GLY A 82 14.39 -6.73 15.25
CA GLY A 82 15.83 -6.64 15.37
C GLY A 82 16.54 -6.30 14.07
N ILE A 83 17.86 -6.20 14.20
CA ILE A 83 18.78 -5.79 13.14
C ILE A 83 19.33 -7.02 12.42
N SER A 84 19.36 -6.98 11.09
CA SER A 84 20.02 -8.01 10.26
C SER A 84 21.46 -7.66 9.90
N SER A 85 21.76 -6.39 9.62
CA SER A 85 23.11 -5.92 9.31
C SER A 85 23.19 -4.40 9.42
N GLY A 86 24.21 -3.86 10.11
CA GLY A 86 24.33 -2.42 10.33
C GLY A 86 23.15 -1.89 11.14
N THR A 87 22.34 -1.01 10.53
CA THR A 87 21.09 -0.47 11.09
C THR A 87 19.84 -1.13 10.52
N ARG A 88 19.99 -2.01 9.53
CA ARG A 88 18.87 -2.55 8.75
C ARG A 88 18.05 -3.50 9.58
N ALA A 89 16.73 -3.32 9.56
CA ALA A 89 15.81 -4.30 10.14
C ALA A 89 15.99 -5.69 9.50
N LYS A 90 15.51 -6.72 10.21
CA LYS A 90 15.40 -8.08 9.68
C LYS A 90 14.35 -8.26 8.61
N TRP A 91 13.61 -7.22 8.26
CA TRP A 91 12.56 -7.29 7.26
C TRP A 91 12.63 -6.08 6.32
N ASN A 92 12.09 -6.27 5.13
CA ASN A 92 11.87 -5.26 4.11
C ASN A 92 10.39 -5.25 3.72
N PHE A 93 9.95 -4.16 3.10
CA PHE A 93 8.75 -4.19 2.28
C PHE A 93 9.12 -4.07 0.80
N ASP A 94 8.37 -4.78 -0.02
CA ASP A 94 8.49 -4.72 -1.47
C ASP A 94 7.28 -3.99 -2.02
N TRP A 95 7.50 -3.20 -3.07
CA TRP A 95 6.45 -2.50 -3.78
C TRP A 95 6.61 -2.64 -5.29
N SER A 96 5.48 -2.60 -5.99
CA SER A 96 5.41 -2.72 -7.45
C SER A 96 4.33 -1.79 -8.00
N ILE A 97 4.64 -1.14 -9.12
CA ILE A 97 3.71 -0.34 -9.90
C ILE A 97 3.77 -0.84 -11.34
N PHE A 98 2.63 -1.27 -11.87
CA PHE A 98 2.46 -1.58 -13.29
C PHE A 98 1.31 -0.77 -13.87
N THR A 99 1.54 -0.02 -14.94
CA THR A 99 0.52 0.85 -15.54
C THR A 99 -0.58 0.06 -16.28
N GLY A 100 -0.43 -1.26 -16.41
CA GLY A 100 -1.37 -2.13 -17.11
C GLY A 100 -1.13 -2.21 -18.62
N ASN A 101 -0.30 -1.33 -19.18
CA ASN A 101 -0.08 -1.20 -20.62
C ASN A 101 1.32 -0.64 -20.89
N ASP A 102 2.12 -1.37 -21.66
CA ASP A 102 3.50 -0.99 -22.00
C ASP A 102 3.63 0.29 -22.84
N SER A 103 2.53 0.78 -23.42
CA SER A 103 2.48 2.09 -24.09
C SER A 103 2.14 3.25 -23.15
N VAL A 104 1.85 2.98 -21.88
CA VAL A 104 1.53 3.99 -20.86
C VAL A 104 2.69 4.11 -19.89
N SER A 105 3.38 5.25 -19.94
CA SER A 105 4.53 5.51 -19.08
C SER A 105 4.15 5.71 -17.62
N LEU A 106 5.08 5.36 -16.74
CA LEU A 106 4.96 5.60 -15.29
C LEU A 106 4.79 7.09 -14.97
N GLY A 107 5.42 7.97 -15.75
CA GLY A 107 5.34 9.43 -15.58
C GLY A 107 3.95 10.04 -15.86
N ARG A 108 2.98 9.25 -16.34
CA ARG A 108 1.60 9.72 -16.54
C ARG A 108 0.84 9.92 -15.22
N TYR A 109 1.28 9.26 -14.15
CA TYR A 109 0.60 9.25 -12.85
C TYR A 109 1.44 9.94 -11.79
N THR A 110 0.76 10.40 -10.75
CA THR A 110 1.38 10.81 -9.48
C THR A 110 1.19 9.70 -8.46
N TYR A 111 2.19 9.48 -7.62
CA TYR A 111 2.17 8.40 -6.64
C TYR A 111 2.30 8.94 -5.23
N LYS A 112 1.79 8.19 -4.26
CA LYS A 112 2.07 8.43 -2.84
C LYS A 112 2.41 7.11 -2.18
N LEU A 113 3.63 7.03 -1.67
CA LEU A 113 4.04 5.98 -0.75
C LEU A 113 4.06 6.57 0.65
N GLY A 114 3.33 5.94 1.55
CA GLY A 114 3.37 6.25 2.98
C GLY A 114 4.05 5.12 3.74
N ILE A 115 5.02 5.46 4.57
CA ILE A 115 5.72 4.52 5.46
C ILE A 115 5.50 4.99 6.90
N ASP A 116 4.85 4.18 7.72
CA ASP A 116 4.62 4.48 9.13
C ASP A 116 5.88 4.17 9.95
N TYR A 117 6.31 5.14 10.76
CA TYR A 117 7.45 5.00 11.66
C TYR A 117 7.04 4.84 13.12
N ASN A 118 5.74 4.92 13.43
CA ASN A 118 5.25 4.73 14.79
C ASN A 118 4.90 3.26 15.03
N PRO A 119 5.53 2.56 15.98
CA PRO A 119 5.20 1.17 16.29
C PRO A 119 3.86 0.98 17.03
N GLY A 120 3.25 2.07 17.52
CA GLY A 120 1.98 2.06 18.25
C GLY A 120 0.75 2.17 17.35
N PHE A 121 -0.42 2.42 17.96
CA PHE A 121 -1.68 2.57 17.21
C PHE A 121 -1.86 3.96 16.56
N GLY A 122 -0.98 4.92 16.87
CA GLY A 122 -0.93 6.20 16.17
C GLY A 122 -0.10 6.06 14.90
N GLN A 123 -0.44 6.78 13.84
CA GLN A 123 0.30 6.72 12.58
C GLN A 123 1.19 7.97 12.44
N ASN A 124 2.47 7.79 12.10
CA ASN A 124 3.39 8.86 11.73
C ASN A 124 4.04 8.54 10.39
N PHE A 125 3.33 8.88 9.31
CA PHE A 125 3.78 8.58 7.96
C PHE A 125 4.84 9.57 7.47
N LEU A 126 5.94 9.02 6.97
CA LEU A 126 6.68 9.67 5.89
C LEU A 126 5.92 9.45 4.59
N VAL A 127 5.52 10.52 3.89
CA VAL A 127 4.78 10.44 2.62
C VAL A 127 5.52 11.20 1.53
N PHE A 128 5.74 10.56 0.40
CA PHE A 128 6.36 11.16 -0.79
C PHE A 128 5.92 10.45 -2.08
N ASP A 129 6.20 11.06 -3.23
CA ASP A 129 6.05 10.39 -4.53
C ASP A 129 7.34 9.59 -4.80
N PRO A 130 7.31 8.24 -4.78
CA PRO A 130 8.50 7.43 -4.98
C PRO A 130 9.01 7.46 -6.42
N ILE A 131 8.27 8.00 -7.39
CA ILE A 131 8.65 8.00 -8.81
C ILE A 131 9.04 9.40 -9.27
N ASN A 132 8.17 10.39 -9.06
CA ASN A 132 8.33 11.76 -9.58
C ASN A 132 8.83 12.74 -8.53
N GLY A 133 8.95 12.31 -7.27
CA GLY A 133 9.35 13.14 -6.15
C GLY A 133 10.86 13.26 -5.97
N VAL A 134 11.24 13.93 -4.89
CA VAL A 134 12.62 13.98 -4.39
C VAL A 134 12.80 12.85 -3.39
N ASP A 135 13.85 12.05 -3.54
CA ASP A 135 14.25 11.00 -2.60
C ASP A 135 14.54 11.63 -1.23
N PRO A 136 13.73 11.36 -0.18
CA PRO A 136 13.91 11.98 1.13
C PRO A 136 15.25 11.63 1.79
N ARG A 137 15.89 10.52 1.38
CA ARG A 137 17.19 10.08 1.91
C ARG A 137 18.36 10.87 1.31
N SER A 138 18.28 11.20 0.02
CA SER A 138 19.42 11.75 -0.73
C SER A 138 19.24 13.20 -1.17
N GLY A 139 18.00 13.70 -1.20
CA GLY A 139 17.66 15.03 -1.72
C GLY A 139 17.68 15.13 -3.25
N PHE A 140 17.89 14.03 -3.97
CA PHE A 140 17.89 14.00 -5.43
C PHE A 140 16.53 13.58 -5.99
N ALA A 141 16.17 14.09 -7.18
CA ALA A 141 14.95 13.72 -7.89
C ALA A 141 15.11 12.45 -8.75
N TYR A 142 15.85 11.46 -8.24
CA TYR A 142 15.98 10.15 -8.85
C TYR A 142 16.16 9.08 -7.77
N PHE A 143 15.82 7.84 -8.12
CA PHE A 143 15.87 6.68 -7.23
C PHE A 143 16.54 5.50 -7.93
N ASP A 144 16.94 4.48 -7.18
CA ASP A 144 17.65 3.28 -7.65
C ASP A 144 16.71 2.10 -7.96
N HIS A 145 15.51 2.41 -8.44
CA HIS A 145 14.48 1.42 -8.78
C HIS A 145 14.87 0.54 -9.96
N ASP A 146 14.25 -0.63 -10.01
CA ASP A 146 14.29 -1.54 -11.14
C ASP A 146 13.11 -1.24 -12.06
N PHE A 147 13.39 -0.73 -13.26
CA PHE A 147 12.40 -0.37 -14.28
C PHE A 147 12.27 -1.45 -15.36
N GLY A 148 11.09 -1.56 -15.96
CA GLY A 148 10.84 -2.51 -17.04
C GLY A 148 9.46 -2.36 -17.70
N THR A 149 9.04 -3.44 -18.35
CA THR A 149 7.74 -3.59 -18.99
C THR A 149 7.09 -4.91 -18.58
N SER A 150 5.87 -5.19 -19.08
CA SER A 150 5.19 -6.47 -18.83
C SER A 150 5.99 -7.70 -19.32
N ALA A 151 6.92 -7.49 -20.27
CA ALA A 151 7.77 -8.53 -20.83
C ALA A 151 9.14 -8.65 -20.17
N THR A 152 9.49 -7.79 -19.20
CA THR A 152 10.79 -7.85 -18.52
C THR A 152 10.94 -9.18 -17.78
N ALA A 153 12.03 -9.89 -18.06
CA ALA A 153 12.35 -11.15 -17.42
C ALA A 153 12.61 -10.97 -15.92
N GLN A 154 12.43 -12.06 -15.16
CA GLN A 154 12.78 -12.12 -13.75
C GLN A 154 14.20 -11.60 -13.52
N ASP A 155 14.36 -10.75 -12.50
CA ASP A 155 15.63 -10.13 -12.06
C ASP A 155 16.34 -9.27 -13.11
N ASN A 156 15.67 -8.91 -14.20
CA ASN A 156 16.26 -8.18 -15.33
C ASN A 156 15.76 -6.73 -15.44
N GLY A 157 15.45 -6.11 -14.31
CA GLY A 157 15.13 -4.69 -14.24
C GLY A 157 16.31 -3.80 -14.59
N VAL A 158 16.02 -2.63 -15.15
CA VAL A 158 17.04 -1.63 -15.52
C VAL A 158 17.01 -0.48 -14.51
N LYS A 159 18.18 -0.10 -14.00
CA LYS A 159 18.33 1.00 -13.04
C LYS A 159 18.92 2.24 -13.71
N ALA A 160 18.65 3.41 -13.13
CA ALA A 160 19.41 4.60 -13.46
C ALA A 160 20.88 4.40 -13.03
N VAL A 161 21.82 4.75 -13.91
CA VAL A 161 23.25 4.70 -13.61
C VAL A 161 23.58 5.84 -12.63
N PRO A 162 24.21 5.57 -11.47
CA PRO A 162 24.51 6.59 -10.46
C PRO A 162 25.76 7.40 -10.84
N ASP A 163 25.66 8.17 -11.92
CA ASP A 163 26.70 9.05 -12.44
C ASP A 163 26.19 10.50 -12.58
N ALA A 164 26.98 11.37 -13.22
CA ALA A 164 26.61 12.76 -13.45
C ALA A 164 25.32 12.94 -14.28
N ASN A 165 24.86 11.90 -14.97
CA ASN A 165 23.66 11.88 -15.80
C ASN A 165 22.50 11.11 -15.14
N ALA A 166 22.62 10.68 -13.88
CA ALA A 166 21.62 9.87 -13.19
C ALA A 166 20.19 10.42 -13.31
N LEU A 167 20.02 11.74 -13.16
CA LEU A 167 18.72 12.40 -13.27
C LEU A 167 18.11 12.27 -14.68
N ALA A 168 18.91 12.46 -15.72
CA ALA A 168 18.45 12.33 -17.11
C ALA A 168 18.16 10.87 -17.48
N ASN A 169 19.01 9.94 -17.02
CA ASN A 169 18.81 8.50 -17.19
C ASN A 169 17.52 8.04 -16.51
N TYR A 170 17.28 8.50 -15.28
CA TYR A 170 16.08 8.19 -14.51
C TYR A 170 14.81 8.72 -15.21
N ALA A 171 14.81 9.98 -15.64
CA ALA A 171 13.70 10.56 -16.38
C ALA A 171 13.38 9.78 -17.67
N THR A 172 14.43 9.31 -18.36
CA THR A 172 14.29 8.44 -19.54
C THR A 172 13.60 7.13 -19.18
N LEU A 173 14.04 6.46 -18.11
CA LEU A 173 13.44 5.20 -17.63
C LEU A 173 11.97 5.38 -17.24
N VAL A 174 11.64 6.44 -16.49
CA VAL A 174 10.24 6.76 -16.11
C VAL A 174 9.36 6.98 -17.35
N SER A 175 9.89 7.62 -18.39
CA SER A 175 9.13 7.88 -19.62
C SER A 175 8.98 6.66 -20.53
N ALA A 176 9.90 5.70 -20.45
CA ALA A 176 9.95 4.53 -21.33
C ALA A 176 9.36 3.25 -20.71
N SER A 177 9.12 3.24 -19.40
CA SER A 177 8.74 2.04 -18.65
C SER A 177 7.28 2.09 -18.23
N SER A 178 6.67 0.92 -18.14
CA SER A 178 5.32 0.69 -17.60
C SER A 178 5.36 -0.04 -16.26
N LEU A 179 6.50 -0.63 -15.90
CA LEU A 179 6.73 -1.39 -14.67
C LEU A 179 7.89 -0.76 -13.89
N VAL A 180 7.72 -0.64 -12.58
CA VAL A 180 8.81 -0.30 -11.65
C VAL A 180 8.59 -0.99 -10.31
N GLN A 181 9.68 -1.47 -9.73
CA GLN A 181 9.65 -2.24 -8.48
C GLN A 181 10.87 -1.94 -7.62
N GLN A 182 10.72 -2.10 -6.30
CA GLN A 182 11.85 -2.09 -5.38
C GLN A 182 11.54 -2.81 -4.05
N SER A 183 12.59 -3.18 -3.33
CA SER A 183 12.57 -3.67 -1.95
C SER A 183 13.30 -2.68 -1.04
N TRP A 184 12.61 -2.18 -0.02
CA TRP A 184 13.16 -1.18 0.91
C TRP A 184 13.16 -1.66 2.36
N ASN A 185 14.21 -1.23 3.07
CA ASN A 185 14.29 -1.33 4.51
C ASN A 185 13.85 0.02 5.10
N LEU A 186 13.15 0.01 6.24
CA LEU A 186 12.69 1.23 6.89
C LEU A 186 13.86 2.13 7.34
N ASP A 187 15.03 1.56 7.59
CA ASP A 187 16.22 2.34 7.95
C ASP A 187 16.72 3.27 6.82
N PHE A 188 16.31 3.03 5.57
CA PHE A 188 16.74 3.86 4.44
C PHE A 188 16.20 5.29 4.51
N TYR A 189 15.05 5.49 5.17
CA TYR A 189 14.43 6.80 5.32
C TYR A 189 14.30 7.25 6.78
N ASP A 190 15.00 6.56 7.68
CA ASP A 190 15.13 6.93 9.09
C ASP A 190 15.75 8.33 9.22
N ASN A 191 15.04 9.22 9.91
CA ASN A 191 15.44 10.61 10.11
C ASN A 191 14.90 11.16 11.44
N PRO A 192 15.34 12.35 11.91
CA PRO A 192 14.93 12.87 13.21
C PRO A 192 13.41 13.06 13.42
N VAL A 193 12.62 13.17 12.35
CA VAL A 193 11.16 13.32 12.39
C VAL A 193 10.45 11.97 12.24
N ASN A 194 10.96 11.10 11.37
CA ASN A 194 10.47 9.75 11.16
C ASN A 194 11.55 8.77 11.62
N SER A 195 11.67 8.59 12.94
CA SER A 195 12.70 7.75 13.52
C SER A 195 12.27 6.29 13.61
N PHE A 196 13.12 5.37 13.17
CA PHE A 196 12.87 3.93 13.20
C PHE A 196 13.82 3.20 14.16
N ASP A 197 13.25 2.49 15.14
CA ASP A 197 13.99 1.50 15.91
C ASP A 197 13.69 0.09 15.39
N ALA A 198 14.67 -0.53 14.74
CA ALA A 198 14.55 -1.89 14.22
C ALA A 198 14.28 -2.95 15.30
N ASN A 199 14.56 -2.67 16.58
CA ASN A 199 14.30 -3.59 17.70
C ASN A 199 12.93 -3.38 18.33
N ALA A 200 12.22 -2.30 17.98
CA ALA A 200 10.91 -2.04 18.52
C ALA A 200 9.90 -3.08 18.00
N ASN A 201 9.19 -3.69 18.94
CA ASN A 201 8.00 -4.46 18.62
C ASN A 201 6.86 -3.49 18.32
N GLY A 202 6.00 -3.83 17.38
CA GLY A 202 4.90 -2.95 17.03
C GLY A 202 4.23 -3.30 15.72
N ASN A 203 3.38 -2.38 15.29
CA ASN A 203 2.65 -2.47 14.04
C ASN A 203 3.11 -1.33 13.15
N TYR A 204 3.49 -1.65 11.91
CA TYR A 204 3.93 -0.67 10.92
C TYR A 204 3.05 -0.78 9.70
N THR A 205 2.52 0.35 9.23
CA THR A 205 1.67 0.39 8.04
C THR A 205 2.46 0.94 6.85
N VAL A 206 2.27 0.35 5.68
CA VAL A 206 2.77 0.88 4.42
C VAL A 206 1.61 0.94 3.44
N PHE A 207 1.42 2.10 2.81
CA PHE A 207 0.42 2.25 1.75
C PHE A 207 1.07 2.80 0.47
N LEU A 208 0.49 2.42 -0.66
CA LEU A 208 0.85 2.91 -1.97
C LEU A 208 -0.41 3.31 -2.74
N GLU A 209 -0.40 4.51 -3.28
CA GLU A 209 -1.48 5.08 -4.07
C GLU A 209 -0.97 5.58 -5.41
N ALA A 210 -1.86 5.56 -6.41
CA ALA A 210 -1.66 6.21 -7.69
C ALA A 210 -2.83 7.13 -8.03
N TYR A 211 -2.52 8.26 -8.65
CA TYR A 211 -3.47 9.27 -9.06
C TYR A 211 -3.28 9.62 -10.54
N ASP A 212 -4.38 9.82 -11.24
CA ASP A 212 -4.36 10.28 -12.62
C ASP A 212 -4.06 11.79 -12.73
N SER A 213 -3.97 12.30 -13.95
CA SER A 213 -3.71 13.72 -14.24
C SER A 213 -4.82 14.66 -13.75
N LEU A 214 -6.00 14.16 -13.41
CA LEU A 214 -7.13 14.90 -12.86
C LEU A 214 -7.19 14.79 -11.32
N SER A 215 -6.15 14.22 -10.69
CA SER A 215 -6.08 13.93 -9.26
C SER A 215 -7.11 12.90 -8.76
N GLY A 216 -7.68 12.11 -9.66
CA GLY A 216 -8.51 10.95 -9.30
C GLY A 216 -7.64 9.80 -8.83
N GLN A 217 -7.95 9.21 -7.67
CA GLN A 217 -7.26 8.00 -7.22
C GLN A 217 -7.62 6.84 -8.14
N VAL A 218 -6.60 6.22 -8.73
CA VAL A 218 -6.73 5.10 -9.69
C VAL A 218 -6.68 3.76 -8.96
N ALA A 219 -5.78 3.65 -7.99
CA ALA A 219 -5.58 2.45 -7.19
C ALA A 219 -4.96 2.82 -5.83
N ARG A 220 -5.23 2.01 -4.81
CA ARG A 220 -4.62 2.05 -3.49
C ARG A 220 -4.47 0.64 -2.92
N THR A 221 -3.28 0.32 -2.45
CA THR A 221 -3.02 -0.88 -1.65
C THR A 221 -2.33 -0.50 -0.35
N GLU A 222 -2.54 -1.30 0.69
CA GLU A 222 -2.01 -1.08 2.03
C GLU A 222 -1.73 -2.43 2.70
N ILE A 223 -0.67 -2.48 3.50
CA ILE A 223 -0.31 -3.63 4.31
C ILE A 223 0.00 -3.21 5.75
N THR A 224 -0.19 -4.13 6.68
CA THR A 224 0.26 -4.01 8.06
C THR A 224 1.35 -5.04 8.33
N VAL A 225 2.47 -4.58 8.88
CA VAL A 225 3.58 -5.43 9.32
C VAL A 225 3.60 -5.46 10.84
N ILE A 226 3.32 -6.63 11.39
CA ILE A 226 3.41 -6.91 12.82
C ILE A 226 4.82 -7.39 13.11
N VAL A 227 5.58 -6.59 13.85
CA VAL A 227 6.97 -6.83 14.19
C VAL A 227 7.08 -7.36 15.62
N GLY A 228 7.70 -8.53 15.77
CA GLY A 228 7.91 -9.21 17.03
C GLY A 228 6.60 -9.43 17.81
N THR A 229 6.47 -8.81 19.00
CA THR A 229 5.27 -8.91 19.85
C THR A 229 4.19 -7.86 19.54
N GLY A 230 4.19 -7.28 18.34
CA GLY A 230 3.12 -6.37 17.89
C GLY A 230 1.73 -7.02 17.97
N ALA A 231 0.70 -6.19 18.06
CA ALA A 231 -0.68 -6.66 18.21
C ALA A 231 -1.24 -7.11 16.86
N VAL A 232 -2.06 -8.17 16.85
CA VAL A 232 -2.89 -8.47 15.67
C VAL A 232 -4.11 -7.55 15.72
N PRO A 233 -4.37 -6.73 14.68
CA PRO A 233 -5.58 -5.91 14.63
C PRO A 233 -6.82 -6.78 14.82
N GLU A 234 -7.71 -6.36 15.73
CA GLU A 234 -8.95 -7.10 15.96
C GLU A 234 -9.80 -7.10 14.68
N PRO A 235 -10.32 -8.27 14.24
CA PRO A 235 -11.17 -8.31 13.08
C PRO A 235 -12.38 -7.38 13.23
N GLY A 236 -12.69 -6.60 12.18
CA GLY A 236 -13.89 -5.74 12.16
C GLY A 236 -15.20 -6.50 12.40
N SER A 237 -15.19 -7.83 12.32
CA SER A 237 -16.30 -8.69 12.71
C SER A 237 -16.65 -8.60 14.20
N LEU A 238 -15.70 -8.28 15.10
CA LEU A 238 -16.00 -8.04 16.51
C LEU A 238 -16.76 -6.72 16.71
N ALA A 239 -16.42 -5.68 15.94
CA ALA A 239 -17.19 -4.45 15.91
C ALA A 239 -18.60 -4.68 15.34
N LEU A 240 -18.73 -5.44 14.25
CA LEU A 240 -20.04 -5.82 13.69
C LEU A 240 -20.85 -6.69 14.67
N ALA A 241 -20.23 -7.63 15.37
CA ALA A 241 -20.89 -8.44 16.38
C ALA A 241 -21.38 -7.56 17.55
N GLY A 242 -20.57 -6.59 17.97
CA GLY A 242 -20.96 -5.60 18.99
C GLY A 242 -22.17 -4.76 18.55
N VAL A 243 -22.18 -4.27 17.31
CA VAL A 243 -23.31 -3.52 16.74
C VAL A 243 -24.54 -4.40 16.57
N ALA A 244 -24.38 -5.65 16.12
CA ALA A 244 -25.48 -6.61 15.98
C ALA A 244 -26.13 -6.92 17.34
N LEU A 245 -25.32 -7.14 18.38
CA LEU A 245 -25.80 -7.33 19.75
C LEU A 245 -26.51 -6.08 20.27
N ALA A 246 -25.93 -4.89 20.10
CA ALA A 246 -26.57 -3.63 20.48
C ALA A 246 -27.92 -3.42 19.76
N GLY A 247 -27.99 -3.77 18.47
CA GLY A 247 -29.22 -3.75 17.68
C GLY A 247 -30.29 -4.69 18.22
N LEU A 248 -29.93 -5.91 18.61
CA LEU A 248 -30.84 -6.88 19.24
C LEU A 248 -31.36 -6.38 20.60
N PHE A 249 -30.48 -5.81 21.43
CA PHE A 249 -30.89 -5.20 22.71
C PHE A 249 -31.83 -4.01 22.51
N GLY A 250 -31.56 -3.13 21.53
CA GLY A 250 -32.45 -2.02 21.17
C GLY A 250 -33.83 -2.48 20.69
N ALA A 251 -33.88 -3.52 19.85
CA ALA A 251 -35.12 -4.09 19.35
C ALA A 251 -35.94 -4.77 20.47
N SER A 252 -35.28 -5.41 21.43
CA SER A 252 -35.94 -6.06 22.57
C SER A 252 -36.65 -5.08 23.51
N ARG A 253 -36.12 -3.85 23.68
CA ARG A 253 -36.73 -2.81 24.51
C ARG A 253 -37.99 -2.21 23.90
N ARG A 254 -38.05 -2.09 22.56
CA ARG A 254 -39.23 -1.60 21.84
C ARG A 254 -40.45 -2.52 21.92
N LYS A 255 -40.25 -3.82 22.18
CA LYS A 255 -41.36 -4.76 22.37
C LYS A 255 -41.97 -4.73 23.78
N ARG A 256 -41.38 -3.97 24.71
CA ARG A 256 -41.83 -3.88 26.11
C ARG A 256 -42.41 -2.50 26.49
N SER A 257 -42.52 -1.58 25.53
CA SER A 257 -43.20 -0.28 25.63
C SER A 257 -44.44 -0.28 24.77
#